data_AF-A0A9R1JZI3-F1
#
_entry.id   AF-A0A9R1JZI3-F1
#
_cell.length_a   1.000
_cell.length_b   1.000
_cell.length_c   1.000
_cell.angle_alpha   90.00
_cell.angle_beta   90.00
_cell.angle_gamma   90.00
#
_symmetry.space_group_name_H-M   'P 1'
#
loop_
_entity.id
_entity.type
_entity.pdbx_description
1 polymer ?
#
loop_
_entity_poly.entity_id
_entity_poly.type
_entity_poly.pdbx_seq_one_letter_code
_entity_poly.pdbx_strand_id
1 'polypeptide(L)'
;MKLLSPDHKKYIISETSLGGLTQMHEVTLRRIMLVRLAKSIDMDTQSITIGKTPIPITKEDVQCIFGIPIEGEDIEPHLEMQTDTELFTAYANNGQILISDLETAIRASKAPDGDFLRRFILYAIGTVLAPTAQQYVDSKYLNLVTDLQNLRKFNWGCFTLNHFFKSVHKFRTRDHVNLQGNLILLQYWYWEHVRSG
;
A
#
# COMPACT_ATOMS: atom_id res chain seq x y z
N MET A 1 4.91 12.15 2.62
CA MET A 1 4.07 12.45 3.80
C MET A 1 4.62 13.50 4.79
N LYS A 2 5.86 14.00 4.67
CA LYS A 2 6.45 15.01 5.59
C LYS A 2 5.70 16.37 5.71
N LEU A 3 4.63 16.60 4.95
CA LEU A 3 3.96 17.90 4.81
C LEU A 3 2.52 17.93 5.34
N LEU A 4 2.03 16.85 5.95
CA LEU A 4 0.70 16.87 6.57
C LEU A 4 0.76 17.65 7.88
N SER A 5 -0.14 18.61 8.06
CA SER A 5 -0.30 19.32 9.33
C SER A 5 -0.74 18.36 10.45
N PRO A 6 -0.55 18.72 11.73
CA PRO A 6 -1.03 17.92 12.85
C PRO A 6 -2.52 17.55 12.75
N ASP A 7 -3.36 18.47 12.28
CA ASP A 7 -4.81 18.24 12.14
C ASP A 7 -5.12 17.19 11.06
N HIS A 8 -4.44 17.25 9.91
CA HIS A 8 -4.56 16.22 8.88
C HIS A 8 -4.14 14.84 9.38
N LYS A 9 -3.03 14.76 10.13
CA LYS A 9 -2.59 13.49 10.72
C LYS A 9 -3.61 12.97 11.74
N LYS A 10 -4.11 13.84 12.61
CA LYS A 10 -5.14 13.50 13.61
C LYS A 10 -6.41 12.98 12.94
N TYR A 11 -6.83 13.62 11.85
CA TYR A 11 -8.01 13.19 11.10
C TYR A 11 -7.82 11.83 10.41
N ILE A 12 -6.65 11.57 9.81
CA ILE A 12 -6.35 10.23 9.28
C ILE A 12 -6.44 9.18 10.38
N ILE A 13 -5.90 9.47 11.56
CA ILE A 13 -5.96 8.56 12.72
C ILE A 13 -7.40 8.41 13.24
N SER A 14 -8.23 9.46 13.18
CA SER A 14 -9.61 9.43 13.65
C SER A 14 -10.61 8.90 12.63
N GLU A 15 -10.31 8.87 11.34
CA GLU A 15 -11.27 8.38 10.34
C GLU A 15 -10.83 7.06 9.71
N THR A 16 -9.58 6.66 9.92
CA THR A 16 -9.00 5.46 9.32
C THR A 16 -8.14 4.72 10.31
N SER A 17 -7.68 3.56 9.88
CA SER A 17 -6.69 2.74 10.57
C SER A 17 -5.30 2.83 9.90
N LEU A 18 -5.07 3.85 9.06
CA LEU A 18 -3.83 4.08 8.30
C LEU A 18 -2.89 5.11 8.93
N GLY A 19 -3.09 5.43 10.22
CA GLY A 19 -2.30 6.43 10.94
C GLY A 19 -0.79 6.16 10.92
N GLY A 20 -0.38 4.90 10.98
CA GLY A 20 1.04 4.51 10.96
C GLY A 20 1.76 4.92 9.66
N LEU A 21 1.06 4.96 8.52
CA LEU A 21 1.64 5.42 7.26
C LEU A 21 2.11 6.89 7.33
N THR A 22 1.46 7.72 8.15
CA THR A 22 1.82 9.15 8.29
C THR A 22 3.18 9.38 8.96
N GLN A 23 3.72 8.34 9.62
CA GLN A 23 5.02 8.37 10.30
C GLN A 23 6.15 7.81 9.44
N MET A 24 5.83 7.22 8.28
CA MET A 24 6.83 6.67 7.38
C MET A 24 7.78 7.74 6.88
N HIS A 25 9.07 7.43 6.95
CA HIS A 25 10.11 8.22 6.32
C HIS A 25 10.21 7.88 4.83
N GLU A 26 10.82 8.79 4.08
CA GLU A 26 11.12 8.53 2.67
C GLU A 26 12.13 7.38 2.56
N VAL A 27 11.83 6.41 1.70
CA VAL A 27 12.62 5.20 1.54
C VAL A 27 13.19 5.14 0.14
N THR A 28 14.51 5.16 0.01
CA THR A 28 15.17 4.83 -1.24
C THR A 28 15.21 3.31 -1.41
N LEU A 29 14.53 2.80 -2.44
CA LEU A 29 14.47 1.37 -2.73
C LEU A 29 15.77 0.86 -3.39
N ARG A 30 16.37 -0.18 -2.82
CA ARG A 30 17.53 -0.90 -3.34
C ARG A 30 17.08 -1.94 -4.37
N ARG A 31 16.63 -1.46 -5.55
CA ARG A 31 15.96 -2.26 -6.60
C ARG A 31 16.68 -3.57 -6.96
N ILE A 32 18.01 -3.55 -7.14
CA ILE A 32 18.78 -4.76 -7.48
C ILE A 32 18.69 -5.81 -6.38
N MET A 33 18.79 -5.40 -5.11
CA MET A 33 18.66 -6.29 -3.95
C MET A 33 17.23 -6.83 -3.85
N LEU A 34 16.23 -5.97 -4.00
CA LEU A 34 14.81 -6.36 -3.97
C LEU A 34 14.46 -7.38 -5.05
N VAL A 35 15.03 -7.24 -6.26
CA VAL A 35 14.87 -8.24 -7.33
C VAL A 35 15.47 -9.59 -6.95
N ARG A 36 16.64 -9.61 -6.30
CA ARG A 36 17.26 -10.85 -5.83
C ARG A 36 16.42 -11.51 -4.73
N LEU A 37 15.96 -10.72 -3.75
CA LEU A 37 15.10 -11.20 -2.67
C LEU A 37 13.78 -11.75 -3.20
N ALA A 38 13.12 -11.03 -4.10
CA ALA A 38 11.87 -11.50 -4.70
C ALA A 38 12.04 -12.83 -5.46
N LYS A 39 13.19 -13.05 -6.10
CA LYS A 39 13.51 -14.33 -6.76
C LYS A 39 13.80 -15.47 -5.77
N SER A 40 14.27 -15.15 -4.56
CA SER A 40 14.61 -16.14 -3.53
C SER A 40 13.46 -16.48 -2.59
N ILE A 41 12.31 -15.79 -2.68
CA ILE A 41 11.12 -16.14 -1.89
C ILE A 41 10.68 -17.56 -2.25
N ASP A 42 10.46 -18.40 -1.26
CA ASP A 42 9.72 -19.66 -1.41
C ASP A 42 8.22 -19.32 -1.37
N MET A 43 7.47 -19.63 -2.44
CA MET A 43 6.06 -19.22 -2.52
C MET A 43 5.13 -20.09 -1.65
N ASP A 44 5.53 -21.33 -1.37
CA ASP A 44 4.69 -22.26 -0.62
C ASP A 44 4.73 -21.93 0.87
N THR A 45 5.91 -21.55 1.35
CA THR A 45 6.14 -21.13 2.75
C THR A 45 6.15 -19.62 2.95
N GLN A 46 6.05 -18.84 1.87
CA GLN A 46 6.09 -17.37 1.90
C GLN A 46 7.33 -16.81 2.61
N SER A 47 8.47 -17.51 2.48
CA SER A 47 9.68 -17.27 3.28
C SER A 47 10.91 -16.94 2.44
N ILE A 48 11.91 -16.31 3.06
CA ILE A 48 13.26 -16.16 2.49
C ILE A 48 14.24 -16.85 3.43
N THR A 49 15.12 -17.68 2.87
CA THR A 49 16.21 -18.29 3.65
C THR A 49 17.32 -17.29 3.90
N ILE A 50 17.54 -16.94 5.17
CA ILE A 50 18.67 -16.12 5.62
C ILE A 50 19.63 -17.02 6.39
N GLY A 51 20.86 -17.15 5.89
CA GLY A 51 21.82 -18.14 6.37
C GLY A 51 21.32 -19.56 6.09
N LYS A 52 20.79 -20.24 7.11
CA LYS A 52 20.21 -21.59 7.02
C LYS A 52 18.75 -21.66 7.48
N THR A 53 18.15 -20.52 7.83
CA THR A 53 16.83 -20.48 8.45
C THR A 53 15.84 -19.88 7.45
N PRO A 54 14.76 -20.61 7.08
CA PRO A 54 13.65 -20.01 6.35
C PRO A 54 12.87 -19.11 7.29
N ILE A 55 12.69 -17.85 6.91
CA ILE A 55 11.95 -16.86 7.71
C ILE A 55 10.76 -16.37 6.88
N PRO A 56 9.51 -16.59 7.33
CA PRO A 56 8.31 -16.15 6.62
C PRO A 56 8.16 -14.62 6.68
N ILE A 57 7.56 -14.05 5.64
CA ILE A 57 7.04 -12.67 5.65
C ILE A 57 5.56 -12.76 6.01
N THR A 58 5.20 -12.22 7.17
CA THR A 58 3.91 -12.40 7.83
C THR A 58 3.08 -11.12 7.86
N LYS A 59 1.81 -11.22 8.27
CA LYS A 59 0.98 -10.04 8.49
C LYS A 59 1.47 -9.25 9.70
N GLU A 60 2.05 -9.91 10.70
CA GLU A 60 2.65 -9.27 11.87
C GLU A 60 3.82 -8.35 11.48
N ASP A 61 4.61 -8.73 10.47
CA ASP A 61 5.66 -7.86 9.90
C ASP A 61 5.05 -6.58 9.31
N VAL A 62 3.91 -6.69 8.63
CA VAL A 62 3.18 -5.54 8.06
C VAL A 62 2.68 -4.62 9.18
N GLN A 63 2.11 -5.19 10.25
CA GLN A 63 1.67 -4.40 11.40
C GLN A 63 2.85 -3.69 12.07
N CYS A 64 3.98 -4.38 12.25
CA CYS A 64 5.18 -3.81 12.87
C CYS A 64 5.76 -2.67 12.03
N ILE A 65 5.93 -2.87 10.72
CA ILE A 65 6.60 -1.92 9.83
C ILE A 65 5.71 -0.70 9.53
N PHE A 66 4.41 -0.90 9.33
CA PHE A 66 3.51 0.17 8.86
C PHE A 66 2.54 0.69 9.91
N GLY A 67 2.32 -0.02 11.02
CA GLY A 67 1.34 0.36 12.04
C GLY A 67 -0.09 0.41 11.51
N ILE A 68 -0.46 -0.53 10.64
CA ILE A 68 -1.80 -0.67 10.03
C ILE A 68 -2.49 -1.97 10.50
N PRO A 69 -3.82 -2.07 10.46
CA PRO A 69 -4.54 -3.23 10.99
C PRO A 69 -4.34 -4.46 10.10
N ILE A 70 -4.23 -5.61 10.76
CA ILE A 70 -4.08 -6.94 10.14
C ILE A 70 -5.28 -7.85 10.40
N GLU A 71 -6.32 -7.29 11.01
CA GLU A 71 -7.63 -7.89 11.25
C GLU A 71 -8.70 -6.97 10.68
N GLY A 72 -9.88 -7.51 10.40
CA GLY A 72 -11.00 -6.76 9.84
C GLY A 72 -11.59 -7.41 8.59
N GLU A 73 -12.42 -6.64 7.90
CA GLU A 73 -13.10 -7.03 6.67
C GLU A 73 -12.13 -7.11 5.48
N ASP A 74 -12.30 -8.14 4.65
CA ASP A 74 -11.53 -8.29 3.42
C ASP A 74 -11.91 -7.22 2.40
N ILE A 75 -10.90 -6.65 1.74
CA ILE A 75 -11.06 -5.54 0.80
C ILE A 75 -11.51 -6.05 -0.57
N GLU A 76 -11.07 -7.25 -0.96
CA GLU A 76 -11.26 -7.82 -2.29
C GLU A 76 -12.72 -7.78 -2.78
N PRO A 77 -13.74 -8.16 -2.00
CA PRO A 77 -15.14 -8.11 -2.42
C PRO A 77 -15.62 -6.70 -2.81
N HIS A 78 -15.03 -5.65 -2.22
CA HIS A 78 -15.44 -4.26 -2.48
C HIS A 78 -14.85 -3.74 -3.80
N LEU A 79 -13.77 -4.35 -4.29
CA LEU A 79 -13.13 -3.98 -5.55
C LEU A 79 -13.89 -4.48 -6.78
N GLU A 80 -14.84 -5.40 -6.61
CA GLU A 80 -15.66 -5.98 -7.68
C GLU A 80 -16.95 -5.18 -7.94
N MET A 81 -17.24 -4.18 -7.09
CA MET A 81 -18.41 -3.31 -7.24
C MET A 81 -18.25 -2.36 -8.45
N GLN A 82 -19.38 -1.88 -8.97
CA GLN A 82 -19.36 -0.87 -10.03
C GLN A 82 -18.64 0.39 -9.55
N THR A 83 -17.67 0.86 -10.34
CA THR A 83 -16.92 2.08 -10.05
C THR A 83 -17.85 3.29 -9.92
N ASP A 84 -17.63 4.06 -8.86
CA ASP A 84 -18.29 5.34 -8.63
C ASP A 84 -17.86 6.38 -9.70
N THR A 85 -18.76 6.64 -10.66
CA THR A 85 -18.52 7.55 -11.79
C THR A 85 -18.35 9.00 -11.36
N GLU A 86 -18.99 9.42 -10.27
CA GLU A 86 -18.89 10.79 -9.75
C GLU A 86 -17.51 11.02 -9.15
N LEU A 87 -17.04 10.10 -8.30
CA LEU A 87 -15.69 10.16 -7.75
C LEU A 87 -14.63 10.00 -8.84
N PHE A 88 -14.88 9.16 -9.85
CA PHE A 88 -13.97 9.03 -10.98
C PHE A 88 -13.83 10.35 -11.72
N THR A 89 -14.94 11.03 -12.01
CA THR A 89 -14.92 12.34 -12.67
C THR A 89 -14.25 13.41 -11.81
N ALA A 90 -14.41 13.34 -10.48
CA ALA A 90 -13.82 14.30 -9.55
C ALA A 90 -12.28 14.15 -9.40
N TYR A 91 -11.75 12.93 -9.54
CA TYR A 91 -10.34 12.64 -9.25
C TYR A 91 -9.50 12.22 -10.45
N ALA A 92 -10.13 11.81 -11.56
CA ALA A 92 -9.42 11.44 -12.77
C ALA A 92 -9.01 12.67 -13.57
N ASN A 93 -7.81 12.61 -14.13
CA ASN A 93 -7.28 13.53 -15.12
C ASN A 93 -6.98 12.72 -16.39
N ASN A 94 -7.55 13.12 -17.53
CA ASN A 94 -7.46 12.39 -18.79
C ASN A 94 -7.79 10.88 -18.66
N GLY A 95 -8.82 10.57 -17.87
CA GLY A 95 -9.27 9.19 -17.65
C GLY A 95 -8.42 8.35 -16.70
N GLN A 96 -7.49 8.97 -15.95
CA GLN A 96 -6.63 8.27 -14.99
C GLN A 96 -6.56 9.01 -13.65
N ILE A 97 -6.54 8.26 -12.54
CA ILE A 97 -6.34 8.83 -11.21
C ILE A 97 -4.83 8.88 -10.95
N LEU A 98 -4.16 9.94 -11.40
CA LEU A 98 -2.69 10.06 -11.32
C LEU A 98 -2.22 10.20 -9.87
N ILE A 99 -1.17 9.44 -9.49
CA ILE A 99 -0.58 9.50 -8.15
C ILE A 99 0.00 10.88 -7.86
N SER A 100 0.58 11.55 -8.87
CA SER A 100 1.10 12.92 -8.77
C SER A 100 0.02 13.95 -8.45
N ASP A 101 -1.17 13.77 -9.02
CA ASP A 101 -2.28 14.71 -8.87
C ASP A 101 -2.90 14.54 -7.49
N LEU A 102 -3.02 13.29 -7.02
CA LEU A 102 -3.39 12.98 -5.64
C LEU A 102 -2.40 13.62 -4.66
N GLU A 103 -1.10 13.46 -4.88
CA GLU A 103 -0.07 14.06 -4.01
C GLU A 103 -0.16 15.58 -3.97
N THR A 104 -0.33 16.22 -5.14
CA THR A 104 -0.44 17.67 -5.26
C THR A 104 -1.67 18.18 -4.52
N ALA A 105 -2.82 17.53 -4.69
CA ALA A 105 -4.06 17.89 -4.01
C ALA A 105 -3.98 17.69 -2.49
N ILE A 106 -3.37 16.58 -2.03
CA ILE A 106 -3.12 16.33 -0.59
C ILE A 106 -2.26 17.46 0.01
N ARG A 107 -1.22 17.89 -0.69
CA ARG A 107 -0.31 18.97 -0.24
C ARG A 107 -0.97 20.35 -0.26
N ALA A 108 -1.90 20.57 -1.18
CA ALA A 108 -2.67 21.82 -1.29
C ALA A 108 -3.88 21.86 -0.33
N SER A 109 -4.20 20.75 0.33
CA SER A 109 -5.34 20.64 1.24
C SER A 109 -5.22 21.62 2.41
N LYS A 110 -6.25 22.44 2.59
CA LYS A 110 -6.33 23.42 3.69
C LYS A 110 -7.03 22.85 4.92
N ALA A 111 -7.91 21.87 4.74
CA ALA A 111 -8.73 21.29 5.80
C ALA A 111 -8.76 19.75 5.68
N PRO A 112 -8.79 19.03 6.80
CA PRO A 112 -8.91 17.59 6.78
C PRO A 112 -10.37 17.17 6.59
N ASP A 113 -10.86 17.27 5.35
CA ASP A 113 -12.22 16.89 4.98
C ASP A 113 -12.29 15.49 4.33
N GLY A 114 -13.49 15.08 3.92
CA GLY A 114 -13.67 13.79 3.25
C GLY A 114 -12.92 13.67 1.93
N ASP A 115 -12.75 14.75 1.19
CA ASP A 115 -12.08 14.75 -0.12
C ASP A 115 -10.56 14.57 0.04
N PHE A 116 -9.99 15.24 1.03
CA PHE A 116 -8.64 14.99 1.50
C PHE A 116 -8.44 13.51 1.86
N LEU A 117 -9.36 12.92 2.62
CA LEU A 117 -9.23 11.54 3.08
C LEU A 117 -9.29 10.52 1.93
N ARG A 118 -10.21 10.71 0.98
CA ARG A 118 -10.30 9.88 -0.24
C ARG A 118 -9.00 9.91 -1.01
N ARG A 119 -8.46 11.11 -1.26
CA ARG A 119 -7.20 11.29 -1.99
C ARG A 119 -6.03 10.66 -1.24
N PHE A 120 -5.97 10.82 0.08
CA PHE A 120 -4.95 10.20 0.92
C PHE A 120 -4.95 8.67 0.80
N ILE A 121 -6.11 8.03 0.85
CA ILE A 121 -6.22 6.57 0.75
C ILE A 121 -5.84 6.09 -0.64
N LEU A 122 -6.33 6.73 -1.70
CA LEU A 122 -5.95 6.40 -3.07
C LEU A 122 -4.43 6.56 -3.27
N TYR A 123 -3.84 7.63 -2.71
CA TYR A 123 -2.39 7.83 -2.75
C TYR A 123 -1.64 6.73 -1.99
N ALA A 124 -2.12 6.35 -0.78
CA ALA A 124 -1.54 5.25 -0.01
C ALA A 124 -1.62 3.91 -0.76
N ILE A 125 -2.73 3.65 -1.47
CA ILE A 125 -2.88 2.48 -2.34
C ILE A 125 -1.85 2.49 -3.47
N GLY A 126 -1.73 3.61 -4.19
CA GLY A 126 -0.80 3.74 -5.31
C GLY A 126 0.68 3.68 -4.94
N THR A 127 1.04 4.00 -3.69
CA THR A 127 2.44 4.16 -3.27
C THR A 127 2.95 3.11 -2.30
N VAL A 128 2.09 2.59 -1.40
CA VAL A 128 2.50 1.68 -0.32
C VAL A 128 1.65 0.40 -0.30
N LEU A 129 0.32 0.51 -0.27
CA LEU A 129 -0.55 -0.64 0.01
C LEU A 129 -0.64 -1.60 -1.19
N ALA A 130 -0.90 -1.10 -2.39
CA ALA A 130 -0.96 -1.92 -3.60
C ALA A 130 -0.24 -1.28 -4.81
N PRO A 131 1.02 -0.85 -4.66
CA PRO A 131 1.73 -0.16 -5.72
C PRO A 131 1.94 -1.07 -6.93
N THR A 132 1.84 -0.47 -8.10
CA THR A 132 2.08 -1.12 -9.39
C THR A 132 3.19 -0.38 -10.15
N ALA A 133 3.53 -0.85 -11.35
CA ALA A 133 4.41 -0.09 -12.24
C ALA A 133 3.76 1.16 -12.85
N GLN A 134 2.43 1.33 -12.71
CA GLN A 134 1.68 2.44 -13.28
C GLN A 134 1.83 3.71 -12.43
N GLN A 135 1.70 4.86 -13.09
CA GLN A 135 1.71 6.17 -12.42
C GLN A 135 0.31 6.60 -11.92
N TYR A 136 -0.68 5.73 -12.03
CA TYR A 136 -2.06 5.96 -11.65
C TYR A 136 -2.60 4.85 -10.75
N VAL A 137 -3.67 5.17 -10.03
CA VAL A 137 -4.45 4.24 -9.20
C VAL A 137 -5.61 3.72 -10.04
N ASP A 138 -5.84 2.41 -10.02
CA ASP A 138 -6.96 1.78 -10.72
C ASP A 138 -8.31 2.30 -10.15
N SER A 139 -9.27 2.60 -11.01
CA SER A 139 -10.54 3.20 -10.61
C SER A 139 -11.38 2.30 -9.70
N LYS A 140 -11.15 0.98 -9.71
CA LYS A 140 -11.81 0.05 -8.78
C LYS A 140 -11.59 0.40 -7.30
N TYR A 141 -10.49 1.07 -6.98
CA TYR A 141 -10.20 1.50 -5.61
C TYR A 141 -11.07 2.67 -5.14
N LEU A 142 -11.81 3.34 -6.04
CA LEU A 142 -12.79 4.34 -5.66
C LEU A 142 -13.90 3.76 -4.78
N ASN A 143 -14.26 2.48 -4.99
CA ASN A 143 -15.28 1.79 -4.20
C ASN A 143 -14.92 1.73 -2.71
N LEU A 144 -13.62 1.69 -2.38
CA LEU A 144 -13.16 1.67 -0.99
C LEU A 144 -13.33 3.02 -0.29
N VAL A 145 -13.41 4.09 -1.07
CA VAL A 145 -13.44 5.46 -0.57
C VAL A 145 -14.79 6.14 -0.82
N THR A 146 -15.78 5.43 -1.36
CA THR A 146 -17.17 5.89 -1.47
C THR A 146 -17.76 6.11 -0.07
N ASP A 147 -17.73 5.09 0.79
CA ASP A 147 -18.18 5.17 2.18
C ASP A 147 -17.00 5.29 3.16
N LEU A 148 -16.76 6.51 3.65
CA LEU A 148 -15.68 6.78 4.60
C LEU A 148 -15.92 6.13 5.98
N GLN A 149 -17.14 5.76 6.33
CA GLN A 149 -17.46 5.17 7.63
C GLN A 149 -16.90 3.74 7.80
N ASN A 150 -16.68 3.03 6.68
CA ASN A 150 -16.19 1.65 6.72
C ASN A 150 -14.66 1.54 6.68
N LEU A 151 -13.94 2.64 6.48
CA LEU A 151 -12.48 2.64 6.30
C LEU A 151 -11.70 2.01 7.47
N ARG A 152 -12.23 2.14 8.68
CA ARG A 152 -11.65 1.56 9.90
C ARG A 152 -11.83 0.04 10.00
N LYS A 153 -12.80 -0.53 9.28
CA LYS A 153 -13.13 -1.96 9.33
C LYS A 153 -12.22 -2.80 8.44
N PHE A 154 -11.59 -2.19 7.45
CA PHE A 154 -10.79 -2.92 6.46
C PHE A 154 -9.48 -3.47 7.01
N ASN A 155 -9.16 -4.69 6.57
CA ASN A 155 -7.89 -5.35 6.81
C ASN A 155 -6.83 -4.89 5.80
N TRP A 156 -6.34 -3.67 5.98
CA TRP A 156 -5.33 -3.07 5.11
C TRP A 156 -4.02 -3.85 5.07
N GLY A 157 -3.65 -4.48 6.18
CA GLY A 157 -2.42 -5.24 6.34
C GLY A 157 -2.40 -6.52 5.51
N CYS A 158 -3.46 -7.33 5.59
CA CYS A 158 -3.58 -8.52 4.74
C CYS A 158 -3.75 -8.14 3.27
N PHE A 159 -4.48 -7.07 2.96
CA PHE A 159 -4.61 -6.56 1.59
C PHE A 159 -3.24 -6.24 0.96
N THR A 160 -2.38 -5.48 1.65
CA THR A 160 -1.06 -5.14 1.11
C THR A 160 -0.15 -6.36 0.99
N LEU A 161 -0.19 -7.29 1.95
CA LEU A 161 0.59 -8.52 1.93
C LEU A 161 0.17 -9.44 0.78
N ASN A 162 -1.14 -9.63 0.60
CA ASN A 162 -1.70 -10.43 -0.49
C ASN A 162 -1.33 -9.84 -1.84
N HIS A 163 -1.43 -8.52 -2.02
CA HIS A 163 -1.00 -7.85 -3.25
C HIS A 163 0.50 -7.99 -3.49
N PHE A 164 1.33 -7.93 -2.43
CA PHE A 164 2.76 -8.17 -2.52
C PHE A 164 3.06 -9.59 -3.03
N PHE A 165 2.50 -10.64 -2.43
CA PHE A 165 2.75 -12.01 -2.87
C PHE A 165 2.17 -12.31 -4.26
N LYS A 166 0.99 -11.80 -4.60
CA LYS A 166 0.42 -11.87 -5.96
C LYS A 166 1.39 -11.22 -6.97
N SER A 167 2.00 -10.10 -6.61
CA SER A 167 2.97 -9.38 -7.45
C SER A 167 4.29 -10.15 -7.62
N VAL A 168 4.83 -10.72 -6.55
CA VAL A 168 6.03 -11.57 -6.58
C VAL A 168 5.77 -12.82 -7.42
N HIS A 169 4.62 -13.48 -7.24
CA HIS A 169 4.25 -14.65 -8.02
C HIS A 169 4.21 -14.32 -9.53
N LYS A 170 3.58 -13.20 -9.91
CA LYS A 170 3.54 -12.74 -11.31
C LYS A 170 4.94 -12.44 -11.84
N PHE A 171 5.78 -11.78 -11.04
CA PHE A 171 7.17 -11.48 -11.40
C PHE A 171 8.02 -12.74 -11.65
N ARG A 172 7.76 -13.82 -10.90
CA ARG A 172 8.51 -15.07 -11.02
C ARG A 172 8.02 -16.01 -12.13
N THR A 173 6.75 -15.92 -12.49
CA THR A 173 6.10 -16.84 -13.44
C THR A 173 5.95 -16.30 -14.85
N ARG A 174 6.08 -14.98 -15.04
CA ARG A 174 5.93 -14.34 -16.36
C ARG A 174 7.23 -13.69 -16.80
N ASP A 175 7.58 -13.91 -18.06
CA ASP A 175 8.69 -13.22 -18.69
C ASP A 175 8.40 -11.73 -18.84
N HIS A 176 9.46 -10.91 -18.79
CA HIS A 176 9.42 -9.46 -19.02
C HIS A 176 8.48 -8.64 -18.11
N VAL A 177 8.14 -9.14 -16.92
CA VAL A 177 7.38 -8.39 -15.92
C VAL A 177 8.33 -7.67 -14.95
N ASN A 178 8.06 -6.40 -14.68
CA ASN A 178 8.77 -5.65 -13.64
C ASN A 178 8.29 -6.05 -12.24
N LEU A 179 9.22 -6.15 -11.29
CA LEU A 179 8.90 -6.36 -9.89
C LEU A 179 8.10 -5.16 -9.35
N GLN A 180 6.91 -5.45 -8.82
CA GLN A 180 5.97 -4.50 -8.23
C GLN A 180 5.41 -5.05 -6.91
N GLY A 181 4.43 -4.36 -6.31
CA GLY A 181 3.95 -4.66 -4.96
C GLY A 181 4.72 -3.90 -3.89
N ASN A 182 4.38 -4.11 -2.62
CA ASN A 182 4.93 -3.36 -1.49
C ASN A 182 6.42 -3.71 -1.26
N LEU A 183 7.32 -3.08 -2.02
CA LEU A 183 8.76 -3.33 -1.90
C LEU A 183 9.39 -2.65 -0.70
N ILE A 184 8.67 -1.70 -0.09
CA ILE A 184 9.06 -1.08 1.18
C ILE A 184 9.00 -2.15 2.28
N LEU A 185 7.93 -2.96 2.30
CA LEU A 185 7.81 -4.12 3.19
C LEU A 185 9.02 -5.05 3.06
N LEU A 186 9.30 -5.51 1.83
CA LEU A 186 10.41 -6.44 1.58
C LEU A 186 11.77 -5.86 2.00
N GLN A 187 12.00 -4.56 1.79
CA GLN A 187 13.26 -3.91 2.16
C GLN A 187 13.43 -3.82 3.68
N TYR A 188 12.41 -3.33 4.40
CA TYR A 188 12.47 -3.22 5.85
C TYR A 188 12.57 -4.58 6.51
N TRP A 189 11.73 -5.53 6.09
CA TRP A 189 11.76 -6.90 6.56
C TRP A 189 13.16 -7.51 6.43
N TYR A 190 13.81 -7.36 5.26
CA TYR A 190 15.17 -7.89 5.07
C TYR A 190 16.20 -7.20 5.98
N TRP A 191 16.09 -5.88 6.17
CA TRP A 191 17.01 -5.15 7.04
C TRP A 191 16.90 -5.52 8.51
N GLU A 192 15.71 -5.84 9.01
CA GLU A 192 15.52 -6.31 10.40
C GLU A 192 16.14 -7.70 10.62
N HIS A 193 16.02 -8.58 9.62
CA HIS A 193 16.48 -9.96 9.75
C HIS A 193 17.97 -10.17 9.46
N VAL A 194 18.59 -9.35 8.61
CA VAL A 194 20.04 -9.44 8.37
C VAL A 194 20.87 -8.76 9.47
N ARG A 195 20.29 -7.83 10.22
CA ARG A 195 20.97 -7.19 11.37
C ARG A 195 20.96 -8.05 12.64
N SER A 196 20.09 -9.06 12.69
CA SER A 196 19.86 -9.89 13.87
C SER A 196 20.68 -11.20 13.86
N GLY A 197 21.57 -11.39 12.88
CA GLY A 197 22.49 -12.53 12.77
C GLY A 197 23.94 -12.09 12.77
#